data_AF-A0A6N7GEF3-F1
#
_entry.id   AF-A0A6N7GEF3-F1
#
_cell.length_a   1.000
_cell.length_b   1.000
_cell.length_c   1.000
_cell.angle_alpha   90.00
_cell.angle_beta   90.00
_cell.angle_gamma   90.00
#
_symmetry.space_group_name_H-M   'P 1'
#
loop_
_entity.id
_entity.type
_entity.pdbx_description
1 polymer ?
#
loop_
_entity_poly.entity_id
_entity_poly.type
_entity_poly.pdbx_seq_one_letter_code
_entity_poly.pdbx_strand_id
1 'polypeptide(L)'
;MNDRVLVTALVAREPRGLERTYQVYGACLYTYCLGLVGDPGPAADSVHDTFVLAIQRAVQLRDPDRLRSWLYAIARNECLRVQRGRARQPAVDRAGWVSESATDPAADPAGEFPAAEIQELVWAAAEALNPSDQEVFELAVRHELPAPEISELLGVSVGQAQARLARARSLLEQALDALLVAQSGGTDCPRLAGLLSRWDGRLTALLRKRITRHIESCEGCAVWLHRQPPPAELFTAYAALPFLAPPALLWPRLELTCLDPGLGLERAAILRRAGRFDRRTGFPRPLDQRQRRRVVVAGVAAVAVAALLAGAGGALLPASEPPPGAAEPPPVPSRSAVASPTGSPTPSPSPTPTPSPTPTASPTPSPSPSPSSEPPPPPPPPPDTSRPPPLTVEADGDSFNCGLLGSYYLRFTASASKPIERAHVTYQVGSSQPDTERMSVDGSTARFETDRLSGRSRVEWSVSVVAENGQRAETEPARLDPCD
;
A
#
# COMPACT_ATOMS: atom_id res chain seq x y z
N MET A 1 2.16 7.07 -22.90
CA MET A 1 2.05 6.06 -23.98
C MET A 1 0.69 5.40 -23.86
N ASN A 2 0.05 4.99 -24.97
CA ASN A 2 -1.37 4.58 -24.96
C ASN A 2 -1.52 3.05 -24.95
N ASP A 3 -1.79 2.47 -23.78
CA ASP A 3 -1.99 1.04 -23.55
C ASP A 3 -3.07 0.45 -24.48
N ARG A 4 -4.10 1.22 -24.83
CA ARG A 4 -5.18 0.78 -25.73
C ARG A 4 -4.67 0.40 -27.12
N VAL A 5 -3.66 1.11 -27.64
CA VAL A 5 -3.06 0.82 -28.94
C VAL A 5 -2.30 -0.50 -28.89
N LEU A 6 -1.56 -0.74 -27.81
CA LEU A 6 -0.82 -1.99 -27.60
C LEU A 6 -1.78 -3.17 -27.49
N VAL A 7 -2.85 -3.05 -26.70
CA VAL A 7 -3.88 -4.09 -26.57
C VAL A 7 -4.54 -4.39 -27.92
N THR A 8 -4.88 -3.37 -28.70
CA THR A 8 -5.50 -3.54 -30.03
C THR A 8 -4.59 -4.35 -30.95
N ALA A 9 -3.30 -4.02 -30.99
CA ALA A 9 -2.32 -4.73 -31.81
C ALA A 9 -2.07 -6.17 -31.31
N LEU A 10 -2.08 -6.40 -29.98
CA LEU A 10 -2.00 -7.76 -29.40
C LEU A 10 -3.23 -8.60 -29.75
N VAL A 11 -4.44 -8.03 -29.71
CA VAL A 11 -5.69 -8.69 -30.11
C VAL A 11 -5.66 -9.09 -31.58
N ALA A 12 -5.18 -8.18 -32.44
CA ALA A 12 -4.97 -8.44 -33.86
C ALA A 12 -3.81 -9.42 -34.14
N ARG A 13 -3.02 -9.78 -33.12
CA ARG A 13 -1.82 -10.64 -33.21
C ARG A 13 -0.78 -10.08 -34.18
N GLU A 14 -0.65 -8.76 -34.22
CA GLU A 14 0.36 -8.08 -35.04
C GLU A 14 1.76 -8.29 -34.45
N PRO A 15 2.75 -8.77 -35.23
CA PRO A 15 4.13 -8.93 -34.76
C PRO A 15 4.71 -7.64 -34.15
N ARG A 16 4.48 -6.51 -34.82
CA ARG A 16 4.92 -5.19 -34.35
C ARG A 16 4.23 -4.74 -33.06
N GLY A 17 3.01 -5.20 -32.81
CA GLY A 17 2.28 -4.94 -31.56
C GLY A 17 2.94 -5.63 -30.38
N LEU A 18 3.31 -6.90 -30.56
CA LEU A 18 4.05 -7.68 -29.57
C LEU A 18 5.41 -7.06 -29.28
N GLU A 19 6.15 -6.67 -30.32
CA GLU A 19 7.47 -6.04 -30.21
C GLU A 19 7.42 -4.75 -29.39
N ARG A 20 6.51 -3.82 -29.72
CA ARG A 20 6.36 -2.57 -28.96
C ARG A 20 5.98 -2.84 -27.50
N THR A 21 5.09 -3.80 -27.26
CA THR A 21 4.71 -4.17 -25.89
C THR A 21 5.92 -4.71 -25.12
N TYR A 22 6.74 -5.53 -25.76
CA TYR A 22 7.98 -6.05 -25.16
C TYR A 22 9.02 -4.95 -24.90
N GLN A 23 9.22 -4.02 -25.83
CA GLN A 23 10.13 -2.88 -25.65
C GLN A 23 9.71 -2.01 -24.45
N VAL A 24 8.41 -1.83 -24.23
CA VAL A 24 7.88 -1.01 -23.13
C VAL A 24 7.94 -1.73 -21.79
N TYR A 25 7.50 -2.99 -21.72
CA TYR A 25 7.33 -3.69 -20.45
C TYR A 25 8.39 -4.76 -20.15
N GLY A 26 9.22 -5.13 -21.12
CA GLY A 26 10.15 -6.26 -21.00
C GLY A 26 11.13 -6.12 -19.84
N ALA A 27 11.80 -4.96 -19.73
CA ALA A 27 12.78 -4.70 -18.69
C ALA A 27 12.15 -4.64 -17.28
N CYS A 28 11.00 -3.97 -17.14
CA CYS A 28 10.34 -3.85 -15.85
C CYS A 28 9.72 -5.18 -15.40
N LEU A 29 9.12 -5.96 -16.30
CA LEU A 29 8.63 -7.31 -16.00
C LEU A 29 9.78 -8.27 -15.67
N TYR A 30 10.91 -8.19 -16.36
CA TYR A 30 12.08 -9.01 -16.05
C TYR A 30 12.66 -8.69 -14.69
N THR A 31 12.82 -7.40 -14.36
CA THR A 31 13.28 -6.97 -13.03
C THR A 31 12.33 -7.49 -11.94
N TYR A 32 11.01 -7.35 -12.14
CA TYR A 32 10.01 -7.87 -11.20
C TYR A 32 10.08 -9.39 -11.03
N CYS A 33 10.14 -10.14 -12.14
CA CYS A 33 10.22 -11.60 -12.11
C CYS A 33 11.52 -12.07 -11.44
N LEU A 34 12.63 -11.37 -11.65
CA LEU A 34 13.90 -11.65 -11.01
C LEU A 34 13.83 -11.42 -9.51
N GLY A 35 13.24 -10.32 -9.05
CA GLY A 35 13.02 -10.07 -7.63
C GLY A 35 12.18 -11.13 -6.94
N LEU A 36 11.17 -11.68 -7.63
CA LEU A 36 10.32 -12.75 -7.08
C LEU A 36 11.00 -14.13 -7.09
N VAL A 37 11.68 -14.52 -8.17
CA VAL A 37 12.18 -15.89 -8.37
C VAL A 37 13.65 -16.05 -7.94
N GLY A 38 14.38 -14.94 -7.86
CA GLY A 38 15.79 -14.86 -7.50
C GLY A 38 16.75 -15.49 -8.51
N ASP A 39 16.26 -15.85 -9.71
CA ASP A 39 17.00 -16.64 -10.71
C ASP A 39 16.82 -16.10 -12.13
N PRO A 40 17.90 -15.71 -12.84
CA PRO A 40 17.81 -15.13 -14.18
C PRO A 40 17.09 -16.01 -15.21
N GLY A 41 17.36 -17.32 -15.22
CA GLY A 41 16.80 -18.22 -16.23
C GLY A 41 15.28 -18.33 -16.08
N PRO A 42 14.77 -18.80 -14.93
CA PRO A 42 13.33 -18.90 -14.70
C PRO A 42 12.60 -17.55 -14.59
N ALA A 43 13.29 -16.45 -14.27
CA ALA A 43 12.72 -15.10 -14.44
C ALA A 43 12.47 -14.80 -15.93
N ALA A 44 13.45 -15.04 -16.79
CA ALA A 44 13.29 -14.87 -18.24
C ALA A 44 12.21 -15.78 -18.82
N ASP A 45 12.12 -17.04 -18.38
CA ASP A 45 11.03 -17.95 -18.77
C ASP A 45 9.65 -17.43 -18.31
N SER A 46 9.57 -16.82 -17.13
CA SER A 46 8.32 -16.24 -16.61
C SER A 46 7.88 -15.04 -17.46
N VAL A 47 8.82 -14.19 -17.89
CA VAL A 47 8.54 -13.09 -18.82
C VAL A 47 8.12 -13.63 -20.19
N HIS A 48 8.84 -14.62 -20.74
CA HIS A 48 8.48 -15.28 -21.99
C HIS A 48 7.03 -15.78 -21.96
N ASP A 49 6.69 -16.59 -20.96
CA ASP A 49 5.34 -17.13 -20.81
C ASP A 49 4.30 -16.03 -20.63
N THR A 50 4.64 -14.95 -19.92
CA THR A 50 3.76 -13.80 -19.73
C THR A 50 3.35 -13.19 -21.06
N PHE A 51 4.30 -12.94 -21.96
CA PHE A 51 4.00 -12.39 -23.28
C PHE A 51 3.26 -13.38 -24.18
N VAL A 52 3.59 -14.68 -24.11
CA VAL A 52 2.83 -15.73 -24.81
C VAL A 52 1.38 -15.78 -24.32
N LEU A 53 1.14 -15.64 -23.01
CA LEU A 53 -0.22 -15.55 -22.48
C LEU A 53 -0.90 -14.25 -22.85
N ALA A 54 -0.18 -13.13 -22.85
CA ALA A 54 -0.71 -11.82 -23.21
C ALA A 54 -1.27 -11.83 -24.63
N ILE A 55 -0.51 -12.27 -25.63
CA ILE A 55 -0.98 -12.32 -27.02
C ILE A 55 -2.16 -13.30 -27.21
N GLN A 56 -2.19 -14.40 -26.47
CA GLN A 56 -3.26 -15.39 -26.58
C GLN A 56 -4.54 -14.98 -25.83
N ARG A 57 -4.43 -14.13 -24.81
CA ARG A 57 -5.52 -13.76 -23.90
C ARG A 57 -5.90 -12.29 -23.94
N ALA A 58 -5.25 -11.45 -24.75
CA ALA A 58 -5.52 -10.01 -24.84
C ALA A 58 -7.01 -9.70 -25.07
N VAL A 59 -7.73 -10.54 -25.84
CA VAL A 59 -9.18 -10.41 -26.09
C VAL A 59 -10.02 -10.47 -24.81
N GLN A 60 -9.51 -11.10 -23.75
CA GLN A 60 -10.21 -11.23 -22.47
C GLN A 60 -10.09 -9.97 -21.61
N LEU A 61 -9.07 -9.13 -21.85
CA LEU A 61 -8.89 -7.87 -21.14
C LEU A 61 -9.98 -6.89 -21.57
N ARG A 62 -10.92 -6.60 -20.67
CA ARG A 62 -12.09 -5.77 -20.98
C ARG A 62 -11.79 -4.29 -21.01
N ASP A 63 -10.81 -3.88 -20.23
CA ASP A 63 -10.38 -2.51 -20.09
C ASP A 63 -8.91 -2.40 -20.54
N PRO A 64 -8.67 -1.88 -21.76
CA PRO A 64 -7.32 -1.82 -22.31
C PRO A 64 -6.39 -0.88 -21.55
N ASP A 65 -6.92 0.09 -20.79
CA ASP A 65 -6.12 1.04 -20.00
C ASP A 65 -5.47 0.37 -18.77
N ARG A 66 -5.79 -0.90 -18.52
CA ARG A 66 -5.25 -1.74 -17.44
C ARG A 66 -4.22 -2.77 -17.92
N LEU A 67 -3.63 -2.56 -19.10
CA LEU A 67 -2.63 -3.47 -19.67
C LEU A 67 -1.45 -3.67 -18.72
N ARG A 68 -0.93 -2.59 -18.12
CA ARG A 68 0.18 -2.65 -17.15
C ARG A 68 -0.13 -3.61 -15.99
N SER A 69 -1.15 -3.33 -15.18
CA SER A 69 -1.49 -4.16 -14.02
C SER A 69 -1.85 -5.60 -14.42
N TRP A 70 -2.45 -5.78 -15.60
CA TRP A 70 -2.78 -7.10 -16.15
C TRP A 70 -1.53 -7.93 -16.49
N LEU A 71 -0.53 -7.34 -17.14
CA LEU A 71 0.74 -8.01 -17.46
C LEU A 71 1.48 -8.43 -16.19
N TYR A 72 1.57 -7.54 -15.19
CA TYR A 72 2.18 -7.87 -13.90
C TYR A 72 1.41 -8.99 -13.17
N ALA A 73 0.07 -9.01 -13.25
CA ALA A 73 -0.74 -10.07 -12.66
C ALA A 73 -0.48 -11.45 -13.33
N ILE A 74 -0.25 -11.47 -14.65
CA ILE A 74 0.18 -12.69 -15.35
C ILE A 74 1.57 -13.08 -14.88
N ALA A 75 2.55 -12.18 -14.96
CA ALA A 75 3.95 -12.42 -14.58
C ALA A 75 4.09 -12.96 -13.16
N ARG A 76 3.37 -12.38 -12.20
CA ARG A 76 3.31 -12.87 -10.82
C ARG A 76 2.86 -14.31 -10.73
N ASN A 77 1.80 -14.69 -11.45
CA ASN A 77 1.30 -16.06 -11.43
C ASN A 77 2.28 -17.05 -12.08
N GLU A 78 2.99 -16.63 -13.14
CA GLU A 78 4.04 -17.45 -13.74
C GLU A 78 5.21 -17.66 -12.74
N CYS A 79 5.66 -16.61 -12.05
CA CYS A 79 6.67 -16.69 -11.00
C CYS A 79 6.25 -17.61 -9.84
N LEU A 80 5.04 -17.44 -9.32
CA LEU A 80 4.49 -18.29 -8.25
C LEU A 80 4.35 -19.76 -8.69
N ARG A 81 4.11 -20.01 -9.99
CA ARG A 81 4.07 -21.37 -10.52
C ARG A 81 5.46 -21.99 -10.55
N VAL A 82 6.48 -21.25 -10.99
CA VAL A 82 7.89 -21.68 -10.97
C VAL A 82 8.32 -22.04 -9.55
N GLN A 83 8.06 -21.16 -8.58
CA GLN A 83 8.40 -21.40 -7.17
C GLN A 83 7.73 -22.67 -6.62
N ARG A 84 6.47 -22.92 -6.95
CA ARG A 84 5.77 -24.16 -6.54
C ARG A 84 6.29 -25.41 -7.21
N GLY A 85 6.75 -25.31 -8.46
CA GLY A 85 7.41 -26.40 -9.17
C GLY A 85 8.70 -26.80 -8.44
N ARG A 86 9.52 -25.79 -8.07
CA ARG A 86 10.76 -25.98 -7.32
C ARG A 86 10.53 -26.57 -5.93
N ALA A 87 9.54 -26.09 -5.19
CA ALA A 87 9.21 -26.62 -3.86
C ALA A 87 8.78 -28.11 -3.86
N ARG A 88 8.46 -28.68 -5.03
CA ARG A 88 8.13 -30.11 -5.20
C ARG A 88 9.34 -30.96 -5.64
N GLN A 89 10.47 -30.33 -5.93
CA GLN A 89 11.73 -30.98 -6.26
C GLN A 89 12.64 -30.98 -5.02
N PRO A 90 13.44 -32.03 -4.77
CA PRO A 90 14.40 -32.03 -3.67
C PRO A 90 15.39 -30.86 -3.83
N ALA A 91 15.61 -30.12 -2.75
CA ALA A 91 16.40 -28.90 -2.75
C ALA A 91 17.86 -29.20 -3.13
N VAL A 92 18.34 -28.54 -4.19
CA VAL A 92 19.77 -28.35 -4.44
C VAL A 92 20.11 -26.97 -3.89
N ASP A 93 21.17 -26.90 -3.08
CA ASP A 93 21.62 -25.71 -2.35
C ASP A 93 21.63 -24.44 -3.23
N ARG A 94 21.01 -23.37 -2.71
CA ARG A 94 21.01 -22.05 -3.34
C ARG A 94 21.94 -21.13 -2.54
N ALA A 95 23.14 -20.90 -3.07
CA ALA A 95 23.98 -19.79 -2.67
C ALA A 95 23.35 -18.47 -3.14
N GLY A 96 23.36 -17.46 -2.27
CA GLY A 96 22.94 -16.10 -2.60
C GLY A 96 23.85 -15.51 -3.68
N TRP A 97 23.24 -14.86 -4.67
CA TRP A 97 23.99 -14.17 -5.72
C TRP A 97 24.01 -12.67 -5.41
N VAL A 98 25.22 -12.15 -5.25
CA VAL A 98 25.58 -10.72 -5.25
C VAL A 98 25.53 -10.25 -6.70
N SER A 99 24.80 -9.16 -6.97
CA SER A 99 24.68 -8.55 -8.29
C SER A 99 26.06 -8.32 -8.93
N GLU A 100 26.38 -9.08 -9.98
CA GLU A 100 27.52 -8.75 -10.85
C GLU A 100 26.91 -8.14 -12.12
N SER A 101 26.79 -6.82 -12.09
CA SER A 101 26.54 -6.00 -13.28
C SER A 101 27.58 -4.89 -13.27
N ALA A 102 28.74 -5.21 -13.84
CA ALA A 102 29.75 -4.24 -14.18
C ALA A 102 29.25 -3.38 -15.35
N THR A 103 28.75 -2.19 -15.04
CA THR A 103 28.72 -1.05 -15.96
C THR A 103 29.46 0.09 -15.26
N ASP A 104 30.50 0.58 -15.92
CA ASP A 104 31.46 1.59 -15.45
C ASP A 104 30.77 2.86 -14.89
N PRO A 105 31.14 3.36 -13.69
CA PRO A 105 30.56 4.57 -13.13
C PRO A 105 31.32 5.81 -13.65
N ALA A 106 30.65 6.64 -14.43
CA ALA A 106 31.10 8.03 -14.59
C ALA A 106 30.79 8.78 -13.28
N ALA A 107 31.85 9.17 -12.59
CA ALA A 107 31.79 9.85 -11.30
C ALA A 107 31.27 11.29 -11.41
N ASP A 108 30.35 11.67 -10.53
CA ASP A 108 30.09 13.05 -10.11
C ASP A 108 30.21 13.11 -8.58
N PRO A 109 31.06 13.98 -7.98
CA PRO A 109 31.31 13.95 -6.56
C PRO A 109 30.42 14.95 -5.82
N ALA A 110 29.29 14.49 -5.28
CA ALA A 110 28.54 15.20 -4.24
C ALA A 110 27.67 14.26 -3.38
N GLY A 111 28.27 13.51 -2.45
CA GLY A 111 27.53 12.90 -1.33
C GLY A 111 26.46 11.85 -1.69
N GLU A 112 26.52 11.24 -2.87
CA GLU A 112 25.59 10.21 -3.33
C GLU A 112 26.12 8.81 -2.99
N PHE A 113 25.27 7.97 -2.40
CA PHE A 113 25.54 6.53 -2.31
C PHE A 113 25.65 5.98 -3.74
N PRO A 114 26.70 5.21 -4.09
CA PRO A 114 26.75 4.47 -5.34
C PRO A 114 25.46 3.67 -5.53
N ALA A 115 24.91 3.65 -6.75
CA ALA A 115 23.67 2.96 -7.08
C ALA A 115 23.58 1.52 -6.53
N ALA A 116 24.71 0.79 -6.56
CA ALA A 116 24.83 -0.54 -5.99
C ALA A 116 24.65 -0.57 -4.46
N GLU A 117 25.23 0.38 -3.73
CA GLU A 117 25.11 0.48 -2.27
C GLU A 117 23.67 0.80 -1.85
N ILE A 118 22.97 1.67 -2.59
CA ILE A 118 21.54 1.96 -2.34
C ILE A 118 20.70 0.70 -2.54
N GLN A 119 20.94 -0.02 -3.64
CA GLN A 119 20.24 -1.25 -3.94
C GLN A 119 20.46 -2.30 -2.85
N GLU A 120 21.70 -2.52 -2.43
CA GLU A 120 22.06 -3.47 -1.38
C GLU A 120 21.43 -3.08 -0.04
N LEU A 121 21.48 -1.80 0.33
CA LEU A 121 20.91 -1.27 1.57
C LEU A 121 19.39 -1.48 1.62
N VAL A 122 18.67 -1.08 0.56
CA VAL A 122 17.22 -1.22 0.47
C VAL A 122 16.81 -2.69 0.45
N TRP A 123 17.54 -3.54 -0.26
CA TRP A 123 17.26 -4.97 -0.30
C TRP A 123 17.49 -5.64 1.06
N ALA A 124 18.61 -5.34 1.73
CA ALA A 124 18.91 -5.86 3.07
C ALA A 124 17.86 -5.41 4.12
N ALA A 125 17.36 -4.18 4.01
CA ALA A 125 16.25 -3.71 4.84
C ALA A 125 14.95 -4.45 4.50
N ALA A 126 14.67 -4.67 3.21
CA ALA A 126 13.49 -5.40 2.76
C ALA A 126 13.49 -6.86 3.27
N GLU A 127 14.65 -7.52 3.37
CA GLU A 127 14.78 -8.88 3.94
C GLU A 127 14.23 -9.00 5.38
N ALA A 128 14.16 -7.89 6.14
CA ALA A 128 13.59 -7.86 7.49
C ALA A 128 12.05 -7.86 7.51
N LEU A 129 11.38 -7.74 6.36
CA LEU A 129 9.93 -7.77 6.18
C LEU A 129 9.45 -9.18 5.82
N ASN A 130 8.13 -9.39 5.87
CA ASN A 130 7.55 -10.63 5.32
C ASN A 130 7.46 -10.53 3.78
N PRO A 131 7.43 -11.66 3.05
CA PRO A 131 7.45 -11.64 1.57
C PRO A 131 6.29 -10.88 0.92
N SER A 132 5.12 -10.83 1.57
CA SER A 132 3.98 -10.10 1.02
C SER A 132 4.14 -8.58 1.13
N ASP A 133 4.78 -8.10 2.19
CA ASP A 133 5.05 -6.67 2.39
C ASP A 133 6.24 -6.24 1.50
N GLN A 134 7.26 -7.09 1.34
CA GLN A 134 8.36 -6.89 0.38
C GLN A 134 7.84 -6.71 -1.04
N GLU A 135 6.99 -7.63 -1.53
CA GLU A 135 6.41 -7.56 -2.87
C GLU A 135 5.60 -6.27 -3.09
N VAL A 136 4.77 -5.90 -2.11
CA VAL A 136 3.94 -4.69 -2.18
C VAL A 136 4.80 -3.42 -2.25
N PHE A 137 5.89 -3.37 -1.46
CA PHE A 137 6.85 -2.27 -1.51
C PHE A 137 7.53 -2.19 -2.87
N GLU A 138 8.06 -3.32 -3.37
CA GLU A 138 8.78 -3.37 -4.66
C GLU A 138 7.89 -2.90 -5.81
N LEU A 139 6.64 -3.38 -5.86
CA LEU A 139 5.67 -2.96 -6.86
C LEU A 139 5.39 -1.45 -6.83
N ALA A 140 5.34 -0.86 -5.64
CA ALA A 140 4.94 0.53 -5.47
C ALA A 140 6.09 1.53 -5.58
N VAL A 141 7.31 1.16 -5.18
CA VAL A 141 8.48 2.04 -5.25
C VAL A 141 9.26 1.79 -6.53
N ARG A 142 9.75 0.55 -6.74
CA ARG A 142 10.56 0.21 -7.92
C ARG A 142 9.73 0.27 -9.19
N HIS A 143 8.55 -0.33 -9.15
CA HIS A 143 7.69 -0.44 -10.33
C HIS A 143 6.65 0.67 -10.42
N GLU A 144 6.57 1.60 -9.47
CA GLU A 144 5.63 2.73 -9.46
C GLU A 144 4.14 2.34 -9.73
N LEU A 145 3.70 1.16 -9.30
CA LEU A 145 2.28 0.79 -9.40
C LEU A 145 1.48 1.47 -8.28
N PRO A 146 0.39 2.18 -8.61
CA PRO A 146 -0.50 2.75 -7.60
C PRO A 146 -1.35 1.67 -6.92
N ALA A 147 -1.93 2.02 -5.77
CA ALA A 147 -2.71 1.07 -4.96
C ALA A 147 -3.83 0.34 -5.73
N PRO A 148 -4.59 0.97 -6.65
CA PRO A 148 -5.59 0.27 -7.46
C PRO A 148 -4.97 -0.81 -8.35
N GLU A 149 -3.87 -0.55 -9.04
CA GLU A 149 -3.18 -1.56 -9.86
C GLU A 149 -2.65 -2.72 -9.00
N ILE A 150 -2.06 -2.42 -7.83
CA ILE A 150 -1.61 -3.43 -6.87
C ILE A 150 -2.78 -4.28 -6.36
N SER A 151 -3.94 -3.67 -6.14
CA SER A 151 -5.13 -4.38 -5.68
C SER A 151 -5.61 -5.42 -6.69
N GLU A 152 -5.53 -5.09 -7.98
CA GLU A 152 -5.93 -5.96 -9.09
C GLU A 152 -4.97 -7.13 -9.25
N LEU A 153 -3.67 -6.83 -9.18
CA LEU A 153 -2.57 -7.78 -9.27
C LEU A 153 -2.62 -8.81 -8.12
N LEU A 154 -2.88 -8.35 -6.90
CA LEU A 154 -2.97 -9.21 -5.71
C LEU A 154 -4.38 -9.83 -5.51
N GLY A 155 -5.38 -9.36 -6.25
CA GLY A 155 -6.80 -9.71 -6.09
C GLY A 155 -7.34 -9.43 -4.68
N VAL A 156 -7.01 -8.25 -4.15
CA VAL A 156 -7.51 -7.72 -2.87
C VAL A 156 -8.33 -6.46 -3.12
N SER A 157 -9.03 -5.93 -2.12
CA SER A 157 -9.67 -4.62 -2.28
C SER A 157 -8.64 -3.48 -2.31
N VAL A 158 -8.98 -2.34 -2.92
CA VAL A 158 -8.11 -1.14 -2.95
C VAL A 158 -7.73 -0.71 -1.53
N GLY A 159 -8.69 -0.67 -0.60
CA GLY A 159 -8.42 -0.36 0.81
C GLY A 159 -7.47 -1.36 1.48
N GLN A 160 -7.54 -2.66 1.13
CA GLN A 160 -6.55 -3.64 1.61
C GLN A 160 -5.17 -3.42 1.00
N ALA A 161 -5.08 -3.01 -0.26
CA ALA A 161 -3.81 -2.66 -0.90
C ALA A 161 -3.19 -1.42 -0.24
N GLN A 162 -3.96 -0.36 -0.02
CA GLN A 162 -3.54 0.85 0.69
C GLN A 162 -3.03 0.52 2.11
N ALA A 163 -3.78 -0.27 2.88
CA ALA A 163 -3.35 -0.67 4.22
C ALA A 163 -2.06 -1.51 4.21
N ARG A 164 -1.84 -2.33 3.19
CA ARG A 164 -0.58 -3.08 3.02
C ARG A 164 0.57 -2.17 2.63
N LEU A 165 0.35 -1.21 1.73
CA LEU A 165 1.35 -0.23 1.31
C LEU A 165 1.82 0.61 2.50
N ALA A 166 0.89 1.20 3.25
CA ALA A 166 1.20 1.99 4.44
C ALA A 166 2.02 1.18 5.46
N ARG A 167 1.63 -0.07 5.69
CA ARG A 167 2.38 -0.98 6.57
C ARG A 167 3.77 -1.31 6.03
N ALA A 168 3.87 -1.72 4.77
CA ALA A 168 5.14 -2.12 4.15
C ALA A 168 6.14 -0.96 4.20
N ARG A 169 5.69 0.26 3.91
CA ARG A 169 6.48 1.48 4.03
C ARG A 169 7.01 1.68 5.44
N SER A 170 6.12 1.74 6.44
CA SER A 170 6.53 1.96 7.83
C SER A 170 7.52 0.89 8.32
N LEU A 171 7.29 -0.37 7.94
CA LEU A 171 8.19 -1.47 8.30
C LEU A 171 9.57 -1.37 7.64
N LEU A 172 9.64 -0.82 6.43
CA LEU A 172 10.89 -0.65 5.69
C LEU A 172 11.66 0.59 6.14
N GLU A 173 10.98 1.70 6.41
CA GLU A 173 11.60 2.89 7.05
C GLU A 173 12.28 2.48 8.36
N GLN A 174 11.57 1.76 9.24
CA GLN A 174 12.15 1.21 10.47
C GLN A 174 13.29 0.22 10.21
N ALA A 175 13.26 -0.52 9.10
CA ALA A 175 14.31 -1.46 8.75
C ALA A 175 15.56 -0.76 8.26
N LEU A 176 15.42 0.26 7.41
CA LEU A 176 16.52 1.12 6.95
C LEU A 176 17.18 1.84 8.12
N ASP A 177 16.39 2.47 8.99
CA ASP A 177 16.91 3.16 10.17
C ASP A 177 17.70 2.20 11.07
N ALA A 178 17.13 1.02 11.34
CA ALA A 178 17.79 -0.01 12.14
C ALA A 178 19.07 -0.53 11.46
N LEU A 179 19.06 -0.68 10.14
CA LEU A 179 20.21 -1.17 9.37
C LEU A 179 21.35 -0.15 9.36
N LEU A 180 21.05 1.13 9.10
CA LEU A 180 22.02 2.23 9.14
C LEU A 180 22.66 2.34 10.53
N VAL A 181 21.85 2.32 11.58
CA VAL A 181 22.36 2.35 12.96
C VAL A 181 23.17 1.10 13.28
N ALA A 182 22.77 -0.08 12.79
CA ALA A 182 23.56 -1.30 12.97
C ALA A 182 24.93 -1.20 12.28
N GLN A 183 24.98 -0.66 11.06
CA GLN A 183 26.21 -0.48 10.28
C GLN A 183 27.17 0.55 10.89
N SER A 184 26.68 1.49 11.71
CA SER A 184 27.55 2.40 12.49
C SER A 184 28.48 1.67 13.47
N GLY A 185 28.23 0.39 13.76
CA GLY A 185 29.09 -0.46 14.60
C GLY A 185 28.98 -0.22 16.11
N GLY A 186 28.19 0.78 16.54
CA GLY A 186 27.96 1.05 17.97
C GLY A 186 29.20 1.48 18.74
N THR A 187 30.21 2.05 18.08
CA THR A 187 31.47 2.51 18.68
C THR A 187 31.25 3.48 19.84
N ASP A 188 30.26 4.36 19.71
CA ASP A 188 29.92 5.39 20.72
C ASP A 188 28.67 5.03 21.55
N CYS A 189 28.18 3.78 21.46
CA CYS A 189 26.99 3.34 22.20
C CYS A 189 27.15 1.90 22.72
N PRO A 190 27.56 1.69 24.00
CA PRO A 190 27.74 0.36 24.57
C PRO A 190 26.49 -0.52 24.54
N ARG A 191 25.31 0.11 24.67
CA ARG A 191 24.02 -0.61 24.61
C ARG A 191 23.75 -1.16 23.21
N LEU A 192 24.06 -0.38 22.16
CA LEU A 192 23.97 -0.84 20.78
C LEU A 192 25.00 -1.93 20.50
N ALA A 193 26.25 -1.75 20.92
CA ALA A 193 27.30 -2.78 20.80
C ALA A 193 26.86 -4.12 21.44
N GLY A 194 26.19 -4.07 22.59
CA GLY A 194 25.59 -5.25 23.21
C GLY A 194 24.52 -5.93 22.34
N LEU A 195 23.64 -5.15 21.70
CA LEU A 195 22.64 -5.67 20.76
C LEU A 195 23.27 -6.31 19.51
N LEU A 196 24.40 -5.77 19.04
CA LEU A 196 25.09 -6.20 17.82
C LEU A 196 26.16 -7.29 18.07
N SER A 197 26.41 -7.68 19.32
CA SER A 197 27.49 -8.61 19.71
C SER A 197 27.54 -9.96 18.97
N ARG A 198 26.43 -10.39 18.37
CA ARG A 198 26.34 -11.63 17.55
C ARG A 198 25.75 -11.39 16.16
N TRP A 199 25.75 -10.14 15.70
CA TRP A 199 25.17 -9.80 14.42
C TRP A 199 26.11 -10.22 13.29
N ASP A 200 25.56 -10.94 12.33
CA ASP A 200 26.24 -11.51 11.16
C ASP A 200 26.08 -10.66 9.90
N GLY A 201 25.60 -9.41 10.04
CA GLY A 201 25.29 -8.51 8.94
C GLY A 201 23.86 -8.63 8.40
N ARG A 202 23.07 -9.63 8.81
CA ARG A 202 21.67 -9.78 8.33
C ARG A 202 20.66 -9.20 9.31
N LEU A 203 19.80 -8.32 8.84
CA LEU A 203 18.78 -7.70 9.68
C LEU A 203 17.55 -8.60 9.78
N THR A 204 17.38 -9.26 10.92
CA THR A 204 16.16 -10.04 11.19
C THR A 204 15.02 -9.16 11.70
N ALA A 205 13.76 -9.61 11.55
CA ALA A 205 12.59 -8.89 12.07
C ALA A 205 12.64 -8.65 13.59
N LEU A 206 13.25 -9.57 14.36
CA LEU A 206 13.46 -9.41 15.80
C LEU A 206 14.55 -8.39 16.11
N LEU A 207 15.67 -8.43 15.37
CA LEU A 207 16.77 -7.49 15.55
C LEU A 207 16.34 -6.06 15.19
N ARG A 208 15.63 -5.89 14.06
CA ARG A 208 15.00 -4.60 13.69
C ARG A 208 14.22 -4.02 14.87
N LYS A 209 13.25 -4.77 15.42
CA LYS A 209 12.42 -4.30 16.55
C LYS A 209 13.25 -3.89 17.77
N ARG A 210 14.34 -4.61 18.07
CA ARG A 210 15.23 -4.29 19.19
C ARG A 210 16.01 -2.99 18.93
N ILE A 211 16.53 -2.80 17.72
CA ILE A 211 17.28 -1.60 17.34
C ILE A 211 16.35 -0.39 17.23
N THR A 212 15.17 -0.51 16.62
CA THR A 212 14.16 0.57 16.57
C THR A 212 13.82 1.06 17.98
N ARG A 213 13.51 0.15 18.93
CA ARG A 213 13.27 0.53 20.34
C ARG A 213 14.50 1.16 21.01
N HIS A 214 15.69 0.77 20.59
CA HIS A 214 16.91 1.37 21.09
C HIS A 214 17.05 2.82 20.59
N ILE A 215 16.84 3.07 19.30
CA ILE A 215 16.86 4.42 18.70
C ILE A 215 15.87 5.33 19.43
N GLU A 216 14.65 4.87 19.69
CA GLU A 216 13.62 5.59 20.45
C GLU A 216 14.04 5.96 21.89
N SER A 217 15.00 5.23 22.48
CA SER A 217 15.43 5.39 23.88
C SER A 217 16.88 5.84 24.05
N CYS A 218 17.59 6.15 22.97
CA CYS A 218 19.00 6.54 22.99
C CYS A 218 19.23 7.78 22.13
N GLU A 219 19.41 8.93 22.79
CA GLU A 219 19.61 10.22 22.13
C GLU A 219 20.81 10.23 21.18
N GLY A 220 21.92 9.57 21.54
CA GLY A 220 23.12 9.52 20.69
C GLY A 220 22.87 8.81 19.36
N CYS A 221 22.19 7.65 19.39
CA CYS A 221 21.86 6.91 18.16
C CYS A 221 20.77 7.64 17.35
N ALA A 222 19.80 8.27 18.00
CA ALA A 222 18.78 9.08 17.32
C ALA A 222 19.39 10.30 16.61
N VAL A 223 20.28 11.05 17.29
CA VAL A 223 20.99 12.19 16.70
C VAL A 223 21.89 11.77 15.55
N TRP A 224 22.58 10.64 15.68
CA TRP A 224 23.40 10.10 14.59
C TRP A 224 22.53 9.74 13.38
N LEU A 225 21.40 9.06 13.59
CA LEU A 225 20.46 8.69 12.53
C LEU A 225 19.88 9.92 11.83
N HIS A 226 19.53 10.99 12.55
CA HIS A 226 19.04 12.23 11.96
C HIS A 226 20.05 12.94 11.03
N ARG A 227 21.34 12.57 11.08
CA ARG A 227 22.37 13.08 10.15
C ARG A 227 22.54 12.19 8.91
N GLN A 228 21.92 11.01 8.88
CA GLN A 228 21.89 10.14 7.71
C GLN A 228 20.80 10.60 6.74
N PRO A 229 20.86 10.23 5.44
CA PRO A 229 19.79 10.52 4.52
C PRO A 229 18.47 9.92 5.01
N PRO A 230 17.36 10.68 4.97
CA PRO A 230 16.06 10.14 5.34
C PRO A 230 15.67 8.99 4.42
N PRO A 231 14.93 7.98 4.90
CA PRO A 231 14.47 6.84 4.09
C PRO A 231 13.78 7.23 2.77
N ALA A 232 13.08 8.38 2.73
CA ALA A 232 12.42 8.87 1.53
C ALA A 232 13.39 9.18 0.38
N GLU A 233 14.58 9.71 0.69
CA GLU A 233 15.62 9.96 -0.32
C GLU A 233 16.19 8.63 -0.85
N LEU A 234 16.45 7.68 0.05
CA LEU A 234 16.89 6.33 -0.33
C LEU A 234 15.87 5.61 -1.22
N PHE A 235 14.57 5.76 -0.93
CA PHE A 235 13.52 5.19 -1.79
C PHE A 235 13.45 5.87 -3.16
N THR A 236 13.64 7.19 -3.21
CA THR A 236 13.66 7.94 -4.47
C THR A 236 14.85 7.51 -5.33
N ALA A 237 16.03 7.40 -4.73
CA ALA A 237 17.22 6.92 -5.42
C ALA A 237 17.08 5.46 -5.87
N TYR A 238 16.46 4.59 -5.04
CA TYR A 238 16.15 3.21 -5.41
C TYR A 238 15.16 3.10 -6.58
N ALA A 239 14.12 3.96 -6.60
CA ALA A 239 13.17 4.02 -7.70
C ALA A 239 13.85 4.49 -9.00
N ALA A 240 14.82 5.40 -8.91
CA ALA A 240 15.55 5.94 -10.05
C ALA A 240 16.55 4.94 -10.70
N LEU A 241 16.86 3.81 -10.05
CA LEU A 241 17.76 2.81 -10.64
C LEU A 241 17.19 2.30 -11.98
N PRO A 242 18.03 2.00 -12.99
CA PRO A 242 17.54 1.45 -14.26
C PRO A 242 16.99 0.03 -14.09
N PHE A 243 15.90 -0.30 -14.79
CA PHE A 243 15.44 -1.69 -14.86
C PHE A 243 16.49 -2.57 -15.55
N LEU A 244 16.58 -3.82 -15.11
CA LEU A 244 17.50 -4.79 -15.67
C LEU A 244 17.09 -5.16 -17.10
N ALA A 245 18.07 -5.14 -18.01
CA ALA A 245 17.88 -5.61 -19.36
C ALA A 245 17.56 -7.11 -19.35
N PRO A 246 16.49 -7.57 -20.03
CA PRO A 246 16.24 -8.99 -20.18
C PRO A 246 17.36 -9.67 -20.99
N PRO A 247 17.56 -10.99 -20.84
CA PRO A 247 18.57 -11.71 -21.61
C PRO A 247 18.39 -11.51 -23.12
N ALA A 248 19.48 -11.32 -23.85
CA ALA A 248 19.44 -10.96 -25.29
C ALA A 248 18.64 -11.94 -26.16
N LEU A 249 18.61 -13.23 -25.78
CA LEU A 249 17.88 -14.28 -26.50
C LEU A 249 16.39 -14.36 -26.15
N LEU A 250 15.92 -13.59 -25.16
CA LEU A 250 14.51 -13.64 -24.74
C LEU A 250 13.57 -13.17 -25.85
N TRP A 251 13.89 -12.05 -26.51
CA TRP A 251 13.07 -11.53 -27.60
C TRP A 251 13.03 -12.46 -28.82
N PRO A 252 14.17 -12.91 -29.40
CA PRO A 252 14.16 -13.86 -30.52
C PRO A 252 13.37 -15.13 -30.21
N ARG A 253 13.50 -15.67 -28.98
CA ARG A 253 12.73 -16.84 -28.55
C ARG A 253 11.23 -16.54 -28.50
N LEU A 254 10.83 -15.41 -27.91
CA LEU A 254 9.43 -15.01 -27.82
C LEU A 254 8.80 -14.83 -29.21
N GLU A 255 9.53 -14.17 -30.12
CA GLU A 255 9.11 -13.95 -31.51
C GLU A 255 8.86 -15.29 -32.22
N LEU A 256 9.81 -16.23 -32.14
CA LEU A 256 9.65 -17.58 -32.68
C LEU A 256 8.43 -18.28 -32.07
N THR A 257 8.32 -18.33 -30.74
CA THR A 257 7.20 -19.00 -30.06
C THR A 257 5.85 -18.45 -30.49
N CYS A 258 5.73 -17.13 -30.67
CA CYS A 258 4.47 -16.48 -31.00
C CYS A 258 4.10 -16.58 -32.48
N LEU A 259 5.09 -16.51 -33.38
CA LEU A 259 4.86 -16.39 -34.83
C LEU A 259 5.01 -17.71 -35.58
N ASP A 260 5.83 -18.64 -35.10
CA ASP A 260 6.05 -19.94 -35.76
C ASP A 260 4.85 -20.89 -35.52
N PRO A 261 4.14 -21.31 -36.59
CA PRO A 261 3.10 -22.33 -36.48
C PRO A 261 3.58 -23.65 -35.86
N GLY A 262 4.84 -24.04 -36.10
CA GLY A 262 5.48 -25.26 -35.60
C GLY A 262 5.61 -25.30 -34.07
N LEU A 263 5.69 -24.15 -33.41
CA LEU A 263 5.74 -24.02 -31.95
C LEU A 263 4.35 -23.98 -31.28
N GLY A 264 3.30 -24.40 -31.99
CA GLY A 264 1.94 -24.46 -31.47
C GLY A 264 1.79 -25.35 -30.22
N LEU A 265 2.59 -26.42 -30.11
CA LEU A 265 2.57 -27.32 -28.94
C LEU A 265 3.12 -26.67 -27.67
N GLU A 266 4.19 -25.89 -27.78
CA GLU A 266 4.76 -25.13 -26.66
C GLU A 266 3.78 -24.06 -26.18
N ARG A 267 3.21 -23.28 -27.12
CA ARG A 267 2.13 -22.32 -26.82
C ARG A 267 0.95 -22.99 -26.12
N ALA A 268 0.50 -24.14 -26.63
CA ALA A 268 -0.60 -24.90 -26.03
C ALA A 268 -0.23 -25.43 -24.63
N ALA A 269 1.02 -25.82 -24.39
CA ALA A 269 1.48 -26.23 -23.08
C ALA A 269 1.46 -25.06 -22.08
N ILE A 270 1.93 -23.88 -22.47
CA ILE A 270 1.87 -22.63 -21.68
C ILE A 270 0.41 -22.31 -21.33
N LEU A 271 -0.50 -22.36 -22.30
CA LEU A 271 -1.93 -22.11 -22.09
C LEU A 271 -2.60 -23.13 -21.16
N ARG A 272 -2.21 -24.41 -21.22
CA ARG A 272 -2.74 -25.47 -20.34
C ARG A 272 -2.30 -25.30 -18.89
N ARG A 273 -1.06 -24.86 -18.66
CA ARG A 273 -0.53 -24.62 -17.30
C ARG A 273 -0.95 -23.29 -16.70
N ALA A 274 -1.43 -22.35 -17.52
CA ALA A 274 -1.89 -21.05 -17.08
C ALA A 274 -3.05 -21.16 -16.08
N GLY A 275 -3.11 -20.21 -15.15
CA GLY A 275 -4.20 -20.09 -14.19
C GLY A 275 -5.56 -19.81 -14.84
N ARG A 276 -6.62 -19.81 -14.04
CA ARG A 276 -7.94 -19.37 -14.52
C ARG A 276 -7.96 -17.84 -14.60
N PHE A 277 -8.55 -17.32 -15.66
CA PHE A 277 -8.81 -15.90 -15.83
C PHE A 277 -10.25 -15.60 -15.43
N ASP A 278 -10.48 -14.46 -14.79
CA ASP A 278 -11.80 -14.00 -14.44
C ASP A 278 -12.55 -13.56 -15.69
N ARG A 279 -13.79 -14.03 -15.85
CA ARG A 279 -14.58 -13.77 -17.06
C ARG A 279 -15.08 -12.33 -17.13
N ARG A 280 -15.23 -11.65 -15.99
CA ARG A 280 -15.75 -10.29 -15.93
C ARG A 280 -14.67 -9.27 -16.25
N THR A 281 -13.50 -9.42 -15.66
CA THR A 281 -12.41 -8.43 -15.79
C THR A 281 -11.35 -8.83 -16.80
N GLY A 282 -11.19 -10.12 -17.09
CA GLY A 282 -10.08 -10.64 -17.87
C GLY A 282 -8.80 -10.85 -17.08
N PHE A 283 -8.76 -10.56 -15.77
CA PHE A 283 -7.55 -10.72 -14.96
C PHE A 283 -7.29 -12.18 -14.58
N PRO A 284 -6.03 -12.63 -14.51
CA PRO A 284 -5.73 -13.95 -13.99
C PRO A 284 -6.03 -14.01 -12.48
N ARG A 285 -6.63 -15.11 -12.01
CA ARG A 285 -6.93 -15.29 -10.58
C ARG A 285 -5.64 -15.52 -9.79
N PRO A 286 -5.37 -14.74 -8.71
CA PRO A 286 -4.15 -14.89 -7.93
C PRO A 286 -3.98 -16.31 -7.40
N LEU A 287 -2.78 -16.84 -7.60
CA LEU A 287 -2.46 -18.21 -7.25
C LEU A 287 -2.33 -18.44 -5.74
N ASP A 288 -1.87 -17.44 -4.97
CA ASP A 288 -1.62 -17.47 -3.52
C ASP A 288 -2.89 -17.61 -2.65
N GLN A 289 -4.04 -17.11 -3.11
CA GLN A 289 -5.32 -17.22 -2.40
C GLN A 289 -5.72 -18.67 -2.10
N ARG A 290 -5.30 -19.64 -2.93
CA ARG A 290 -5.55 -21.07 -2.68
C ARG A 290 -4.79 -21.58 -1.46
N GLN A 291 -3.61 -21.03 -1.19
CA GLN A 291 -2.76 -21.44 -0.07
C GLN A 291 -3.29 -20.88 1.25
N ARG A 292 -3.71 -19.61 1.27
CA ARG A 292 -4.40 -19.02 2.44
C ARG A 292 -5.69 -19.76 2.80
N ARG A 293 -6.54 -20.10 1.83
CA ARG A 293 -7.77 -20.87 2.10
C ARG A 293 -7.48 -22.26 2.67
N ARG A 294 -6.47 -22.97 2.15
CA ARG A 294 -6.08 -24.29 2.67
C ARG A 294 -5.52 -24.22 4.09
N VAL A 295 -4.67 -23.23 4.38
CA VAL A 295 -4.10 -23.04 5.72
C VAL A 295 -5.18 -22.67 6.73
N VAL A 296 -6.13 -21.79 6.38
CA VAL A 296 -7.26 -21.43 7.26
C VAL A 296 -8.15 -22.64 7.51
N VAL A 297 -8.52 -23.41 6.49
CA VAL A 297 -9.36 -24.61 6.65
C VAL A 297 -8.65 -25.69 7.47
N ALA A 298 -7.34 -25.91 7.24
CA ALA A 298 -6.55 -26.85 8.03
C ALA A 298 -6.41 -26.41 9.49
N GLY A 299 -6.21 -25.12 9.75
CA GLY A 299 -6.16 -24.55 11.10
C GLY A 299 -7.49 -24.69 11.85
N VAL A 300 -8.61 -24.39 11.19
CA VAL A 300 -9.95 -24.58 11.77
C VAL A 300 -10.23 -26.06 12.04
N ALA A 301 -9.85 -26.96 11.13
CA ALA A 301 -9.98 -28.40 11.33
C ALA A 301 -9.12 -28.90 12.49
N ALA A 302 -7.87 -28.42 12.64
CA ALA A 302 -7.00 -28.77 13.75
C ALA A 302 -7.55 -28.29 15.10
N VAL A 303 -8.11 -27.07 15.16
CA VAL A 303 -8.79 -26.55 16.36
C VAL A 303 -10.04 -27.37 16.69
N ALA A 304 -10.83 -27.76 15.69
CA ALA A 304 -12.00 -28.62 15.89
C ALA A 304 -11.62 -30.02 16.41
N VAL A 305 -10.54 -30.62 15.89
CA VAL A 305 -10.02 -31.91 16.38
C VAL A 305 -9.48 -31.78 17.81
N ALA A 306 -8.76 -30.70 18.13
CA ALA A 306 -8.28 -30.45 19.50
C ALA A 306 -9.43 -30.24 20.48
N ALA A 307 -10.50 -29.55 20.07
CA ALA A 307 -11.71 -29.37 20.89
C ALA A 307 -12.46 -30.70 21.11
N LEU A 308 -12.52 -31.58 20.11
CA LEU A 308 -13.11 -32.92 20.23
C LEU A 308 -12.29 -33.84 21.16
N LEU A 309 -10.96 -33.78 21.08
CA LEU A 309 -10.08 -34.55 21.97
C LEU A 309 -10.12 -34.04 23.42
N ALA A 310 -10.21 -32.72 23.62
CA ALA A 310 -10.41 -32.13 24.94
C ALA A 310 -11.81 -32.45 25.52
N GLY A 311 -12.83 -32.50 24.66
CA GLY A 311 -14.19 -32.89 25.06
C GLY A 311 -14.34 -34.38 25.38
N ALA A 312 -13.54 -35.25 24.75
CA ALA A 312 -13.57 -36.70 24.99
C ALA A 312 -12.69 -37.15 26.18
N GLY A 313 -11.76 -36.31 26.66
CA GLY A 313 -10.87 -36.62 27.79
C GLY A 313 -11.48 -36.41 29.19
N GLY A 314 -12.75 -35.98 29.29
CA GLY A 314 -13.40 -35.59 30.54
C GLY A 314 -14.00 -36.72 31.40
N ALA A 315 -13.72 -37.99 31.10
CA ALA A 315 -14.26 -39.11 31.89
C ALA A 315 -13.22 -40.23 32.01
N LEU A 316 -12.44 -40.20 33.11
CA LEU A 316 -11.91 -41.34 33.87
C LEU A 316 -10.83 -40.82 34.83
N LEU A 317 -11.20 -40.47 36.06
CA LEU A 317 -10.27 -40.42 37.18
C LEU A 317 -10.47 -41.68 38.01
N PRO A 318 -9.45 -42.54 38.22
CA PRO A 318 -9.50 -43.50 39.31
C PRO A 318 -9.01 -42.84 40.61
N ALA A 319 -9.74 -43.11 41.68
CA ALA A 319 -9.37 -42.77 43.04
C ALA A 319 -8.13 -43.56 43.49
N SER A 320 -7.21 -42.92 44.21
CA SER A 320 -6.14 -43.61 44.92
C SER A 320 -5.91 -42.95 46.29
N GLU A 321 -6.15 -43.75 47.34
CA GLU A 321 -5.89 -43.49 48.76
C GLU A 321 -4.39 -43.31 49.08
N PRO A 322 -4.04 -42.58 50.17
CA PRO A 322 -2.66 -42.36 50.61
C PRO A 322 -2.25 -43.26 51.80
N PRO A 323 -0.93 -43.51 52.02
CA PRO A 323 -0.44 -43.72 53.40
C PRO A 323 0.99 -43.12 53.62
N PRO A 324 1.66 -43.25 54.81
CA PRO A 324 1.71 -42.21 55.86
C PRO A 324 3.10 -41.91 56.48
N GLY A 325 3.19 -40.82 57.26
CA GLY A 325 4.17 -40.57 58.36
C GLY A 325 5.58 -40.10 57.97
N ALA A 326 6.34 -39.31 58.74
CA ALA A 326 6.14 -38.57 59.99
C ALA A 326 7.37 -37.66 60.19
N ALA A 327 7.20 -36.41 60.66
CA ALA A 327 8.10 -35.70 61.59
C ALA A 327 7.64 -34.23 61.76
N GLU A 328 7.47 -33.81 63.01
CA GLU A 328 6.95 -32.50 63.47
C GLU A 328 8.01 -31.82 64.41
N PRO A 329 7.77 -30.64 65.05
CA PRO A 329 8.18 -29.27 64.68
C PRO A 329 9.15 -28.61 65.72
N PRO A 330 9.38 -27.27 65.77
CA PRO A 330 8.50 -26.33 66.55
C PRO A 330 8.54 -24.83 66.06
N PRO A 331 8.06 -23.81 66.80
CA PRO A 331 6.66 -23.44 67.09
C PRO A 331 6.26 -22.01 66.64
N VAL A 332 4.94 -21.76 66.69
CA VAL A 332 4.11 -20.58 66.33
C VAL A 332 4.24 -19.39 67.34
N PRO A 333 3.71 -18.14 67.12
CA PRO A 333 2.26 -17.82 67.05
C PRO A 333 1.86 -16.75 65.99
N SER A 334 0.81 -16.98 65.19
CA SER A 334 -0.61 -16.61 65.39
C SER A 334 -0.95 -15.12 65.29
N ARG A 335 -1.79 -14.75 64.30
CA ARG A 335 -2.95 -13.86 64.49
C ARG A 335 -4.05 -14.12 63.45
N SER A 336 -5.26 -14.20 64.01
CA SER A 336 -6.56 -14.64 63.49
C SER A 336 -7.11 -13.81 62.32
N ALA A 337 -7.77 -14.46 61.35
CA ALA A 337 -9.24 -14.52 61.11
C ALA A 337 -9.88 -13.16 60.73
N VAL A 338 -10.73 -13.05 59.70
CA VAL A 338 -12.12 -13.53 59.67
C VAL A 338 -12.75 -13.30 58.26
N ALA A 339 -13.60 -14.27 57.86
CA ALA A 339 -14.78 -14.25 56.98
C ALA A 339 -14.72 -13.85 55.48
N SER A 340 -15.13 -14.82 54.64
CA SER A 340 -15.91 -14.63 53.41
C SER A 340 -17.39 -14.33 53.72
N PRO A 341 -18.17 -13.81 52.76
CA PRO A 341 -19.00 -14.72 51.97
C PRO A 341 -19.12 -14.39 50.47
N THR A 342 -19.61 -15.42 49.79
CA THR A 342 -19.96 -15.67 48.38
C THR A 342 -20.80 -14.60 47.66
N GLY A 343 -20.56 -14.44 46.35
CA GLY A 343 -21.53 -13.90 45.40
C GLY A 343 -20.96 -13.74 43.96
N SER A 344 -21.30 -14.66 43.05
CA SER A 344 -21.31 -14.42 41.58
C SER A 344 -22.38 -13.37 41.23
N PRO A 345 -22.29 -12.57 40.13
CA PRO A 345 -22.39 -13.10 38.74
C PRO A 345 -21.70 -12.28 37.60
N THR A 346 -21.66 -12.92 36.41
CA THR A 346 -21.81 -12.40 35.02
C THR A 346 -21.42 -10.94 34.67
N PRO A 347 -20.60 -10.72 33.61
CA PRO A 347 -20.59 -9.45 32.89
C PRO A 347 -21.30 -9.54 31.52
N SER A 348 -22.22 -8.61 31.28
CA SER A 348 -22.77 -8.20 29.99
C SER A 348 -22.97 -6.66 30.02
N PRO A 349 -23.23 -6.01 28.89
CA PRO A 349 -22.32 -5.11 28.16
C PRO A 349 -22.36 -3.64 28.62
N SER A 350 -21.28 -2.92 28.29
CA SER A 350 -21.06 -1.50 28.59
C SER A 350 -21.92 -0.56 27.70
N PRO A 351 -22.50 0.53 28.23
CA PRO A 351 -23.40 1.42 27.50
C PRO A 351 -22.72 2.62 26.81
N THR A 352 -23.39 3.07 25.75
CA THR A 352 -23.25 4.34 25.00
C THR A 352 -23.47 5.58 25.87
N PRO A 353 -22.73 6.68 25.67
CA PRO A 353 -23.14 8.00 26.17
C PRO A 353 -23.76 8.88 25.07
N THR A 354 -24.93 9.46 25.38
CA THR A 354 -25.62 10.57 24.68
C THR A 354 -25.43 11.86 25.51
N PRO A 355 -25.33 13.06 24.90
CA PRO A 355 -24.78 14.26 25.53
C PRO A 355 -25.83 15.19 26.17
N SER A 356 -25.41 16.01 27.14
CA SER A 356 -26.04 17.28 27.57
C SER A 356 -25.20 17.94 28.68
N PRO A 357 -25.42 19.21 29.08
CA PRO A 357 -25.42 20.47 28.32
C PRO A 357 -24.42 21.50 28.89
N THR A 358 -24.07 22.50 28.07
CA THR A 358 -23.14 23.61 28.37
C THR A 358 -23.70 24.62 29.38
N PRO A 359 -22.90 25.12 30.35
CA PRO A 359 -23.35 26.12 31.31
C PRO A 359 -23.27 27.57 30.81
N THR A 360 -24.32 28.30 31.18
CA THR A 360 -24.59 29.74 31.14
C THR A 360 -23.51 30.61 31.80
N ALA A 361 -23.14 31.73 31.17
CA ALA A 361 -22.32 32.78 31.76
C ALA A 361 -23.17 33.94 32.30
N SER A 362 -22.78 34.46 33.47
CA SER A 362 -23.37 35.59 34.20
C SER A 362 -23.04 36.97 33.59
N PRO A 363 -23.84 38.01 33.91
CA PRO A 363 -23.76 39.34 33.30
C PRO A 363 -22.86 40.33 34.07
N THR A 364 -22.42 41.41 33.40
CA THR A 364 -21.72 42.58 33.98
C THR A 364 -22.18 43.85 33.22
N PRO A 365 -22.30 45.02 33.89
CA PRO A 365 -23.42 45.96 33.67
C PRO A 365 -23.16 47.09 32.65
N SER A 366 -24.26 47.56 32.06
CA SER A 366 -24.36 48.77 31.23
C SER A 366 -24.31 50.08 32.04
N PRO A 367 -23.71 51.16 31.50
CA PRO A 367 -23.93 52.52 31.98
C PRO A 367 -25.24 53.12 31.43
N SER A 368 -25.79 54.03 32.24
CA SER A 368 -27.08 54.74 32.12
C SER A 368 -27.24 55.59 30.84
N PRO A 369 -28.45 55.69 30.25
CA PRO A 369 -28.75 56.58 29.13
C PRO A 369 -29.24 57.97 29.59
N SER A 370 -28.83 59.01 28.85
CA SER A 370 -29.49 60.33 28.81
C SER A 370 -30.58 60.34 27.73
N PRO A 371 -31.67 61.10 27.89
CA PRO A 371 -32.87 61.01 27.07
C PRO A 371 -32.72 61.83 25.78
N SER A 372 -33.00 61.22 24.63
CA SER A 372 -33.30 61.98 23.41
C SER A 372 -34.54 61.38 22.77
N SER A 373 -35.55 62.22 22.67
CA SER A 373 -36.90 61.98 22.18
C SER A 373 -36.94 61.78 20.67
N GLU A 374 -37.32 60.59 20.21
CA GLU A 374 -37.66 60.31 18.80
C GLU A 374 -38.83 59.29 18.72
N PRO A 375 -39.86 59.49 17.88
CA PRO A 375 -41.05 58.63 17.83
C PRO A 375 -40.79 57.25 17.19
N PRO A 376 -41.59 56.21 17.50
CA PRO A 376 -41.31 54.84 17.08
C PRO A 376 -41.49 54.61 15.55
N PRO A 377 -40.64 53.79 14.92
CA PRO A 377 -40.76 53.47 13.49
C PRO A 377 -41.87 52.45 13.19
N PRO A 378 -42.46 52.47 11.97
CA PRO A 378 -43.54 51.57 11.55
C PRO A 378 -43.09 50.12 11.33
N PRO A 379 -44.03 49.14 11.36
CA PRO A 379 -43.71 47.71 11.27
C PRO A 379 -43.12 47.29 9.90
N PRO A 380 -42.29 46.22 9.87
CA PRO A 380 -41.55 45.82 8.67
C PRO A 380 -42.45 45.22 7.58
N PRO A 381 -42.08 45.40 6.29
CA PRO A 381 -42.83 44.85 5.15
C PRO A 381 -42.67 43.33 4.99
N PRO A 382 -43.62 42.65 4.30
CA PRO A 382 -43.56 41.20 4.06
C PRO A 382 -42.37 40.79 3.17
N PRO A 383 -41.87 39.54 3.29
CA PRO A 383 -40.70 39.09 2.54
C PRO A 383 -40.96 39.08 1.03
N ASP A 384 -40.03 39.68 0.31
CA ASP A 384 -40.05 39.89 -1.13
C ASP A 384 -39.78 38.57 -1.88
N THR A 385 -40.80 37.97 -2.50
CA THR A 385 -40.69 36.74 -3.30
C THR A 385 -40.15 36.97 -4.72
N SER A 386 -39.66 38.17 -5.02
CA SER A 386 -39.20 38.56 -6.36
C SER A 386 -37.74 38.17 -6.68
N ARG A 387 -36.97 37.68 -5.70
CA ARG A 387 -35.56 37.31 -5.93
C ARG A 387 -35.43 35.83 -6.32
N PRO A 388 -34.94 35.49 -7.53
CA PRO A 388 -34.69 34.09 -7.90
C PRO A 388 -33.70 33.47 -6.91
N PRO A 389 -33.85 32.17 -6.56
CA PRO A 389 -33.00 31.54 -5.57
C PRO A 389 -31.53 31.66 -5.98
N PRO A 390 -30.63 31.99 -5.03
CA PRO A 390 -29.20 32.12 -5.33
C PRO A 390 -28.65 30.79 -5.84
N LEU A 391 -27.64 30.86 -6.70
CA LEU A 391 -26.92 29.68 -7.15
C LEU A 391 -26.18 29.07 -5.95
N THR A 392 -26.45 27.80 -5.67
CA THR A 392 -25.74 27.02 -4.65
C THR A 392 -24.85 26.00 -5.34
N VAL A 393 -23.62 25.86 -4.86
CA VAL A 393 -22.60 24.95 -5.39
C VAL A 393 -22.03 24.15 -4.22
N GLU A 394 -22.03 22.84 -4.36
CA GLU A 394 -21.30 21.92 -3.49
C GLU A 394 -20.16 21.31 -4.30
N ALA A 395 -18.97 21.23 -3.72
CA ALA A 395 -17.82 20.60 -4.34
C ALA A 395 -17.15 19.64 -3.37
N ASP A 396 -16.62 18.55 -3.90
CA ASP A 396 -15.86 17.54 -3.18
C ASP A 396 -14.55 17.26 -3.93
N GLY A 397 -13.50 17.00 -3.15
CA GLY A 397 -12.15 16.78 -3.66
C GLY A 397 -11.54 15.54 -3.02
N ASP A 398 -11.21 14.54 -3.84
CA ASP A 398 -10.58 13.31 -3.39
C ASP A 398 -9.19 13.13 -4.02
N SER A 399 -8.26 12.56 -3.24
CA SER A 399 -6.99 12.07 -3.77
C SER A 399 -7.11 10.58 -4.08
N PHE A 400 -6.58 10.15 -5.22
CA PHE A 400 -6.58 8.75 -5.63
C PHE A 400 -5.25 8.35 -6.25
N ASN A 401 -5.04 7.04 -6.46
CA ASN A 401 -3.79 6.48 -6.99
C ASN A 401 -2.54 6.88 -6.18
N CYS A 402 -2.70 7.01 -4.86
CA CYS A 402 -1.65 7.28 -3.91
C CYS A 402 -0.52 6.24 -3.96
N GLY A 403 0.62 6.66 -4.49
CA GLY A 403 1.86 5.92 -4.56
C GLY A 403 2.73 6.11 -3.32
N LEU A 404 3.62 5.15 -3.07
CA LEU A 404 4.46 5.16 -1.87
C LEU A 404 5.45 6.33 -1.80
N LEU A 405 5.90 6.83 -2.95
CA LEU A 405 6.79 7.99 -3.07
C LEU A 405 6.05 9.33 -2.98
N GLY A 406 4.75 9.33 -2.69
CA GLY A 406 3.92 10.53 -2.70
C GLY A 406 3.46 10.94 -4.09
N SER A 407 3.44 10.04 -5.08
CA SER A 407 2.73 10.33 -6.32
C SER A 407 1.23 10.17 -6.12
N TYR A 408 0.39 11.12 -6.55
CA TYR A 408 -1.06 11.00 -6.43
C TYR A 408 -1.77 11.78 -7.54
N TYR A 409 -3.06 11.55 -7.68
CA TYR A 409 -3.94 12.28 -8.58
C TYR A 409 -5.03 12.92 -7.74
N LEU A 410 -5.49 14.09 -8.15
CA LEU A 410 -6.62 14.77 -7.53
C LEU A 410 -7.81 14.69 -8.46
N ARG A 411 -8.97 14.41 -7.89
CA ARG A 411 -10.25 14.52 -8.56
C ARG A 411 -11.07 15.55 -7.81
N PHE A 412 -11.65 16.47 -8.57
CA PHE A 412 -12.58 17.46 -8.07
C PHE A 412 -13.92 17.28 -8.75
N THR A 413 -14.98 17.24 -7.96
CA THR A 413 -16.35 17.16 -8.44
C THR A 413 -17.13 18.33 -7.88
N ALA A 414 -17.98 18.95 -8.69
CA ALA A 414 -18.87 20.01 -8.26
C ALA A 414 -20.27 19.79 -8.80
N SER A 415 -21.27 20.09 -7.97
CA SER A 415 -22.69 20.06 -8.33
C SER A 415 -23.35 21.39 -7.99
N ALA A 416 -24.10 21.94 -8.93
CA ALA A 416 -24.81 23.20 -8.77
C ALA A 416 -26.33 22.98 -8.80
N SER A 417 -27.09 23.87 -8.15
CA SER A 417 -28.56 23.84 -8.20
C SER A 417 -29.16 24.23 -9.56
N LYS A 418 -28.33 24.65 -10.53
CA LYS A 418 -28.72 25.03 -11.90
C LYS A 418 -27.72 24.48 -12.93
N PRO A 419 -28.09 24.36 -14.21
CA PRO A 419 -27.17 23.96 -15.27
C PRO A 419 -25.94 24.85 -15.34
N ILE A 420 -24.77 24.22 -15.45
CA ILE A 420 -23.48 24.88 -15.46
C ILE A 420 -23.11 25.21 -16.91
N GLU A 421 -22.72 26.45 -17.17
CA GLU A 421 -22.14 26.84 -18.47
C GLU A 421 -20.63 26.58 -18.46
N ARG A 422 -19.95 27.01 -17.40
CA ARG A 422 -18.49 26.90 -17.23
C ARG A 422 -18.14 26.70 -15.77
N ALA A 423 -17.16 25.83 -15.50
CA ALA A 423 -16.58 25.64 -14.18
C ALA A 423 -15.06 25.58 -14.26
N HIS A 424 -14.38 26.17 -13.28
CA HIS A 424 -12.93 26.11 -13.11
C HIS A 424 -12.60 25.69 -11.69
N VAL A 425 -11.56 24.87 -11.54
CA VAL A 425 -10.97 24.53 -10.27
C VAL A 425 -9.64 25.25 -10.13
N THR A 426 -9.40 25.84 -8.96
CA THR A 426 -8.10 26.41 -8.59
C THR A 426 -7.53 25.53 -7.48
N TYR A 427 -6.31 25.05 -7.64
CA TYR A 427 -5.64 24.22 -6.64
C TYR A 427 -4.17 24.62 -6.48
N GLN A 428 -3.66 24.47 -5.26
CA GLN A 428 -2.29 24.82 -4.89
C GLN A 428 -1.68 23.67 -4.07
N VAL A 429 -0.47 23.23 -4.44
CA VAL A 429 0.23 22.11 -3.80
C VAL A 429 1.36 22.65 -2.93
N GLY A 430 1.17 22.67 -1.62
CA GLY A 430 2.15 23.24 -0.68
C GLY A 430 2.40 24.72 -0.94
N SER A 431 3.64 25.09 -1.24
CA SER A 431 4.04 26.47 -1.55
C SER A 431 4.16 26.75 -3.06
N SER A 432 3.60 25.90 -3.92
CA SER A 432 3.59 26.14 -5.38
C SER A 432 2.72 27.35 -5.74
N GLN A 433 2.81 27.83 -6.99
CA GLN A 433 1.79 28.74 -7.50
C GLN A 433 0.45 27.99 -7.65
N PRO A 434 -0.69 28.70 -7.47
CA PRO A 434 -2.01 28.12 -7.71
C PRO A 434 -2.25 27.94 -9.20
N ASP A 435 -2.65 26.73 -9.58
CA ASP A 435 -3.03 26.38 -10.94
C ASP A 435 -4.56 26.46 -11.08
N THR A 436 -5.04 27.04 -12.19
CA THR A 436 -6.46 27.13 -12.50
C THR A 436 -6.77 26.36 -13.78
N GLU A 437 -7.63 25.36 -13.67
CA GLU A 437 -7.95 24.44 -14.75
C GLU A 437 -9.45 24.38 -15.03
N ARG A 438 -9.80 24.14 -16.29
CA ARG A 438 -11.20 24.06 -16.72
C ARG A 438 -11.77 22.68 -16.46
N MET A 439 -12.91 22.62 -15.78
CA MET A 439 -13.61 21.37 -15.50
C MET A 439 -14.47 20.93 -16.71
N SER A 440 -14.60 19.62 -16.90
CA SER A 440 -15.56 19.04 -17.84
C SER A 440 -16.97 19.11 -17.26
N VAL A 441 -17.90 19.73 -17.97
CA VAL A 441 -19.26 19.98 -17.50
C VAL A 441 -20.25 19.00 -18.14
N ASP A 442 -21.13 18.43 -17.33
CA ASP A 442 -22.25 17.58 -17.72
C ASP A 442 -23.51 18.00 -16.95
N GLY A 443 -24.34 18.82 -17.61
CA GLY A 443 -25.57 19.38 -17.03
C GLY A 443 -25.31 20.27 -15.82
N SER A 444 -25.74 19.83 -14.64
CA SER A 444 -25.53 20.52 -13.37
C SER A 444 -24.30 20.03 -12.60
N THR A 445 -23.47 19.18 -13.21
CA THR A 445 -22.26 18.63 -12.58
C THR A 445 -21.01 18.98 -13.37
N ALA A 446 -19.88 19.15 -12.69
CA ALA A 446 -18.58 19.38 -13.30
C ALA A 446 -17.53 18.47 -12.65
N ARG A 447 -16.59 17.97 -13.45
CA ARG A 447 -15.50 17.09 -12.99
C ARG A 447 -14.15 17.49 -13.58
N PHE A 448 -13.10 17.35 -12.80
CA PHE A 448 -11.73 17.52 -13.25
C PHE A 448 -10.82 16.51 -12.56
N GLU A 449 -9.84 15.98 -13.30
CA GLU A 449 -8.80 15.11 -12.78
C GLU A 449 -7.44 15.70 -13.18
N THR A 450 -6.51 15.79 -12.23
CA THR A 450 -5.16 16.29 -12.50
C THR A 450 -4.31 15.24 -13.21
N ASP A 451 -3.21 15.69 -13.83
CA ASP A 451 -2.09 14.81 -14.12
C ASP A 451 -1.41 14.32 -12.83
N ARG A 452 -0.44 13.40 -12.97
CA ARG A 452 0.28 12.81 -11.83
C ARG A 452 1.05 13.89 -11.06
N LEU A 453 0.60 14.19 -9.84
CA LEU A 453 1.30 15.05 -8.90
C LEU A 453 2.29 14.23 -8.07
N SER A 454 3.30 14.87 -7.50
CA SER A 454 4.32 14.25 -6.65
C SER A 454 4.54 15.08 -5.37
N GLY A 455 4.70 14.39 -4.24
CA GLY A 455 4.91 14.99 -2.92
C GLY A 455 3.83 14.59 -1.90
N ARG A 456 3.88 15.17 -0.70
CA ARG A 456 2.83 15.04 0.33
C ARG A 456 2.40 16.39 0.86
N SER A 457 2.57 17.42 0.03
CA SER A 457 2.20 18.77 0.40
C SER A 457 0.67 18.85 0.48
N ARG A 458 0.18 19.50 1.53
CA ARG A 458 -1.24 19.84 1.67
C ARG A 458 -1.73 20.58 0.43
N VAL A 459 -2.91 20.23 -0.03
CA VAL A 459 -3.54 20.85 -1.19
C VAL A 459 -4.65 21.79 -0.70
N GLU A 460 -4.57 23.06 -1.09
CA GLU A 460 -5.67 24.01 -0.94
C GLU A 460 -6.38 24.18 -2.29
N TRP A 461 -7.70 24.15 -2.31
CA TRP A 461 -8.46 24.22 -3.57
C TRP A 461 -9.82 24.91 -3.42
N SER A 462 -10.30 25.52 -4.50
CA SER A 462 -11.66 26.07 -4.61
C SER A 462 -12.23 25.83 -6.01
N VAL A 463 -13.55 25.83 -6.14
CA VAL A 463 -14.24 25.69 -7.43
C VAL A 463 -15.09 26.92 -7.69
N SER A 464 -14.93 27.51 -8.88
CA SER A 464 -15.75 28.60 -9.38
C SER A 464 -16.67 28.11 -10.51
N VAL A 465 -17.96 28.41 -10.40
CA VAL A 465 -19.00 27.96 -11.32
C VAL A 465 -19.77 29.15 -11.86
N VAL A 466 -20.02 29.14 -13.17
CA VAL A 466 -20.90 30.08 -13.88
C VAL A 466 -22.07 29.27 -14.45
N ALA A 467 -23.28 29.57 -13.99
CA ALA A 467 -24.51 28.98 -14.52
C ALA A 467 -24.94 29.67 -15.83
N GLU A 468 -25.73 28.99 -16.65
CA GLU A 468 -26.21 29.50 -17.95
C GLU A 468 -26.99 30.82 -17.86
N ASN A 469 -27.59 31.10 -16.70
CA ASN A 469 -28.29 32.36 -16.44
C ASN A 469 -27.35 33.51 -16.02
N GLY A 470 -26.03 33.31 -16.11
CA GLY A 470 -24.99 34.28 -15.77
C GLY A 470 -24.68 34.41 -14.28
N GLN A 471 -25.36 33.68 -13.39
CA GLN A 471 -25.04 33.68 -11.97
C GLN A 471 -23.70 32.98 -11.72
N ARG A 472 -22.90 33.54 -10.81
CA ARG A 472 -21.61 32.98 -10.40
C ARG A 472 -21.65 32.58 -8.94
N ALA A 473 -21.01 31.48 -8.62
CA ALA A 473 -20.79 31.02 -7.26
C ALA A 473 -19.38 30.42 -7.17
N GLU A 474 -18.75 30.60 -6.02
CA GLU A 474 -17.44 30.03 -5.70
C GLU A 474 -17.53 29.36 -4.34
N THR A 475 -16.90 28.19 -4.21
CA THR A 475 -16.84 27.46 -2.94
C THR A 475 -15.77 28.07 -2.04
N GLU A 476 -15.95 27.95 -0.72
CA GLU A 476 -14.86 28.30 0.20
C GLU A 476 -13.63 27.42 -0.07
N PRO A 477 -12.40 27.94 0.17
CA PRO A 477 -11.18 27.15 0.03
C PRO A 477 -11.21 25.95 0.97
N ALA A 478 -11.14 24.75 0.39
CA ALA A 478 -11.06 23.50 1.11
C ALA A 478 -9.62 22.99 1.15
N ARG A 479 -9.33 22.19 2.18
CA ARG A 479 -8.03 21.55 2.38
C ARG A 479 -8.16 20.06 2.18
N LEU A 480 -7.21 19.50 1.43
CA LEU A 480 -7.07 18.08 1.21
C LEU A 480 -5.64 17.68 1.57
N ASP A 481 -5.50 16.79 2.56
CA ASP A 481 -4.24 16.13 2.84
C ASP A 481 -4.18 14.86 1.97
N PRO A 482 -3.37 14.84 0.89
CA PRO A 482 -3.40 13.75 -0.07
C PRO A 482 -2.90 12.45 0.58
N CYS A 483 -3.65 11.37 0.37
CA CYS A 483 -3.31 10.01 0.80
C CYS A 483 -3.34 9.74 2.31
N ASP A 484 -4.00 10.60 3.10
CA ASP A 484 -4.26 10.42 4.54
C ASP A 484 -5.58 9.71 4.86
#